data_AF-A0A9E3YWD8-F1
#
_entry.id   AF-A0A9E3YWD8-F1
#
_cell.length_a   1.000
_cell.length_b   1.000
_cell.length_c   1.000
_cell.angle_alpha   90.00
_cell.angle_beta   90.00
_cell.angle_gamma   90.00
#
_symmetry.space_group_name_H-M   'P 1'
#
loop_
_entity.id
_entity.type
_entity.pdbx_description
1 polymer ?
#
loop_
_entity_poly.entity_id
_entity_poly.type
_entity_poly.pdbx_seq_one_letter_code
_entity_poly.pdbx_strand_id
1 'polypeptide(L)' 'MGNQLGGSAQGLVPGEARCPDEPSTQDIIARDKVAAPAWVCSESYEFLGDEDISIDRYIDPAYAK' A
#
# COMPACT_ATOMS: atom_id res chain seq x y z
N MET A 1 33.31 -3.21 -1.45
CA MET A 1 32.27 -2.27 -1.96
C MET A 1 30.96 -2.74 -1.37
N GLY A 2 30.64 -2.23 -0.18
CA GLY A 2 29.48 -2.65 0.60
C GLY A 2 28.23 -1.89 0.17
N ASN A 3 27.14 -2.62 -0.01
CA ASN A 3 25.82 -2.17 -0.41
C ASN A 3 25.32 -1.02 0.50
N GLN A 4 25.10 0.17 -0.07
CA GLN A 4 24.42 1.26 0.64
C GLN A 4 22.94 0.87 0.75
N LEU A 5 22.52 0.47 1.95
CA LEU A 5 21.12 0.23 2.27
C LEU A 5 20.35 1.54 2.22
N GLY A 6 19.32 1.59 1.37
CA GLY A 6 18.11 2.40 1.54
C GLY A 6 18.29 3.91 1.41
N GLY A 7 17.79 4.47 0.31
CA GLY A 7 17.51 5.90 0.22
C GLY A 7 16.75 6.38 1.45
N SER A 8 17.28 7.43 2.07
CA SER A 8 16.74 8.11 3.25
C SER A 8 15.24 8.37 3.13
N ALA A 9 14.41 7.64 3.87
CA ALA A 9 12.96 7.87 4.00
C ALA A 9 12.61 9.20 4.71
N GLN A 10 13.62 10.03 5.01
CA GLN A 10 13.45 11.31 5.68
C GLN A 10 12.76 12.32 4.76
N GLY A 11 11.50 12.66 5.09
CA GLY A 11 10.75 13.75 4.46
C GLY A 11 9.55 13.35 3.61
N LEU A 12 9.19 12.05 3.56
CA LEU A 12 7.98 11.62 2.86
C LEU A 12 6.71 11.99 3.64
N VAL A 13 5.65 12.33 2.91
CA VAL A 13 4.33 12.61 3.49
C VAL A 13 3.78 11.31 4.11
N PRO A 14 3.15 11.37 5.31
CA PRO A 14 2.46 10.22 5.88
C PRO A 14 1.48 9.58 4.88
N GLY A 15 1.50 8.24 4.80
CA GLY A 15 0.70 7.48 3.84
C GLY A 15 1.32 7.33 2.44
N GLU A 16 2.28 8.17 2.06
CA GLU A 16 2.93 8.13 0.75
C GLU A 16 4.27 7.38 0.73
N ALA A 17 4.76 6.94 1.89
CA ALA A 17 5.99 6.17 1.99
C ALA A 17 5.92 4.89 1.13
N ARG A 18 6.77 4.80 0.10
CA ARG A 18 6.96 3.65 -0.78
C ARG A 18 8.46 3.38 -0.94
N CYS A 19 8.84 2.20 -1.41
CA CYS A 19 10.24 1.89 -1.70
C CYS A 19 10.73 2.81 -2.83
N PRO A 20 11.80 3.60 -2.62
CA PRO A 20 12.34 4.44 -3.68
C PRO A 20 12.90 3.59 -4.81
N ASP A 21 12.82 4.10 -6.03
CA ASP A 21 13.41 3.54 -7.25
C ASP A 21 12.93 2.13 -7.66
N GLU A 22 11.87 1.62 -7.01
CA GLU A 22 11.25 0.33 -7.34
C GLU A 22 9.90 0.53 -8.05
N PRO A 23 9.52 -0.38 -8.98
CA PRO A 23 8.20 -0.33 -9.61
C PRO A 23 7.09 -0.56 -8.59
N SER A 24 5.93 0.06 -8.81
CA SER A 24 4.76 -0.21 -7.98
C SER A 24 4.22 -1.62 -8.21
N THR A 25 3.41 -2.13 -7.29
CA THR A 25 2.69 -3.40 -7.48
C THR A 25 1.85 -3.38 -8.76
N GLN A 26 1.22 -2.26 -9.10
CA GLN A 26 0.45 -2.13 -10.34
C GLN A 26 1.33 -2.16 -11.59
N ASP A 27 2.52 -1.54 -11.54
CA ASP A 27 3.49 -1.62 -12.64
C ASP A 27 3.96 -3.05 -12.88
N ILE A 28 4.05 -3.86 -11.82
CA ILE A 28 4.40 -5.28 -11.91
C ILE A 28 3.25 -6.05 -12.55
N ILE A 29 2.02 -5.89 -12.03
CA ILE A 29 0.82 -6.56 -12.57
C ILE A 29 0.59 -6.23 -14.04
N ALA A 30 0.78 -4.97 -14.44
CA ALA A 30 0.61 -4.52 -15.82
C ALA A 30 1.59 -5.19 -16.81
N ARG A 31 2.72 -5.69 -16.31
CA ARG A 31 3.74 -6.41 -17.10
C ARG A 31 3.50 -7.91 -17.16
N ASP A 32 2.53 -8.44 -16.42
CA ASP A 32 2.24 -9.87 -16.43
C ASP A 32 1.81 -10.32 -17.83
N LYS A 33 2.38 -11.46 -18.26
CA LYS A 33 2.05 -12.07 -19.55
C LYS A 33 0.56 -12.45 -19.64
N VAL A 34 -0.05 -12.82 -18.52
CA VAL A 34 -1.46 -13.11 -18.40
C VAL A 34 -2.09 -11.98 -17.60
N ALA A 35 -3.01 -11.24 -18.23
CA ALA A 35 -3.65 -10.11 -17.57
C ALA A 35 -4.38 -10.56 -16.30
N ALA A 36 -4.10 -9.86 -15.20
CA ALA A 36 -4.81 -10.08 -13.95
C ALA A 36 -6.28 -9.64 -14.06
N PRO A 37 -7.20 -10.26 -13.30
CA PRO A 37 -8.57 -9.81 -13.21
C PRO A 37 -8.66 -8.34 -12.75
N ALA A 38 -9.66 -7.61 -13.25
CA ALA A 38 -9.80 -6.17 -13.00
C ALA A 38 -9.84 -5.77 -11.52
N TRP A 39 -10.39 -6.63 -10.64
CA TRP A 39 -10.44 -6.36 -9.21
C TRP A 39 -9.04 -6.38 -8.55
N VAL A 40 -8.06 -7.08 -9.12
CA VAL A 40 -6.65 -7.05 -8.66
C VAL A 40 -5.96 -5.76 -9.10
N CYS A 41 -6.30 -5.26 -10.29
CA CYS A 41 -5.75 -4.03 -10.85
C CYS A 41 -6.37 -2.76 -10.27
N SER A 42 -7.39 -2.89 -9.42
CA SER A 42 -8.09 -1.75 -8.82
C SER A 42 -7.41 -1.33 -7.53
N GLU A 43 -7.07 -0.05 -7.42
CA GLU A 43 -6.50 0.52 -6.19
C GLU A 43 -7.50 1.45 -5.49
N SER A 44 -7.54 1.35 -4.16
CA SER A 44 -8.36 2.20 -3.30
C SER A 44 -7.61 2.47 -1.99
N TYR A 45 -6.36 2.90 -2.09
CA TYR A 45 -5.56 3.26 -0.92
C TYR A 45 -5.99 4.63 -0.39
N GLU A 46 -6.33 4.68 0.89
CA GLU A 46 -6.64 5.90 1.62
C GLU A 46 -5.83 5.92 2.92
N PHE A 47 -5.10 7.00 3.15
CA PHE A 47 -4.40 7.21 4.41
C PHE A 47 -5.41 7.73 5.45
N LEU A 48 -5.58 6.98 6.54
CA LEU A 48 -6.61 7.25 7.55
C LEU A 48 -6.17 8.17 8.69
N GLY A 49 -4.93 8.69 8.65
CA GLY A 49 -4.32 9.44 9.75
C GLY A 49 -3.25 8.65 10.49
N ASP A 50 -2.61 9.31 11.45
CA ASP A 50 -1.59 8.73 12.33
C ASP A 50 -2.09 8.50 13.76
N GLU A 51 -3.37 8.76 13.99
CA GLU A 51 -4.08 8.54 15.25
C GLU A 51 -4.43 7.06 15.48
N ASP A 52 -4.63 6.71 16.75
CA ASP A 52 -5.08 5.36 17.13
C ASP A 52 -6.46 5.05 16.53
N ILE A 53 -6.58 3.87 15.91
CA ILE A 53 -7.85 3.38 15.34
C ILE A 53 -8.62 2.60 16.42
N SER A 54 -9.87 3.01 16.70
CA SER A 54 -10.75 2.27 17.62
C SER A 54 -11.07 0.86 17.12
N ILE A 55 -11.17 -0.10 18.05
CA ILE A 55 -11.64 -1.47 17.77
C ILE A 55 -13.05 -1.51 17.19
N ASP A 56 -13.87 -0.50 17.46
CA ASP A 56 -15.27 -0.41 17.01
C ASP A 56 -15.40 -0.58 15.48
N ARG A 57 -14.39 -0.18 14.71
CA ARG A 57 -14.32 -0.35 13.25
C ARG A 57 -14.37 -1.81 12.79
N TYR A 58 -13.99 -2.75 13.64
CA TYR A 58 -13.82 -4.17 13.29
C TYR A 58 -14.84 -5.09 13.95
N ILE A 59 -15.65 -4.57 14.88
CA ILE A 59 -16.62 -5.35 15.66
C ILE A 59 -18.06 -4.92 15.37
N ASP A 60 -18.30 -4.18 14.30
CA ASP A 60 -19.63 -3.74 13.91
C ASP A 60 -20.54 -4.97 13.69
N PRO A 61 -21.60 -5.15 14.51
CA PRO A 61 -22.51 -6.29 14.41
C PRO A 61 -23.20 -6.40 13.05
N ALA A 62 -23.24 -5.34 12.24
CA ALA A 62 -23.77 -5.37 10.89
C ALA A 62 -22.99 -6.32 9.95
N TYR A 63 -21.70 -6.55 10.22
CA TYR A 63 -20.82 -7.41 9.40
C TYR A 63 -20.69 -8.85 9.93
N ALA A 64 -21.38 -9.19 11.02
CA ALA A 64 -21.38 -10.54 11.60
C ALA A 64 -22.37 -11.50 10.92
N LYS A 65 -22.88 -11.16 9.73
CA LYS A 65 -23.91 -11.91 9.00
C LYS A 65 -23.38 -12.59 7.75
#